data_AF-A0A7S2YLH1-F1
#
_entry.id   AF-A0A7S2YLH1-F1
#
_cell.length_a   1.000
_cell.length_b   1.000
_cell.length_c   1.000
_cell.angle_alpha   90.00
_cell.angle_beta   90.00
_cell.angle_gamma   90.00
#
_symmetry.space_group_name_H-M   'P 1'
#
loop_
_entity.id
_entity.type
_entity.pdbx_description
1 polymer ?
#
loop_
_entity_poly.entity_id
_entity_poly.type
_entity_poly.pdbx_seq_one_letter_code
_entity_poly.pdbx_strand_id
1 'polypeptide(L)'
;NDPETAAEQFRFVQQAYECLSDPTERQWYDEHRDAILAGWSSSGNDNPNAHDMLFQVVPFMYAGCFRGFGDDDGGFYAVYRSVFDHIYQGEATGTRVEGSASALEFLAAADFGTSTSAWTTVATFYQAWESFASGLNYSWEDDYDVKEAPNRRVRRAMEEANRKARKAAKKARNDDVGALVRFVKKRDPRVQARLEQVQAAQRAQEQVRKDEQVQRKKQAQQAREDWKLQAQQNMAQQDFFLL
;
A
#
# COMPACT_ATOMS: atom_id res chain seq x y z
N ASN A 1 -19.70 19.14 29.24
CA ASN A 1 -18.96 19.82 28.17
C ASN A 1 -17.48 19.77 28.49
N ASP A 2 -16.88 18.61 28.26
CA ASP A 2 -15.44 18.44 28.32
C ASP A 2 -14.89 18.49 26.87
N PRO A 3 -14.06 19.49 26.51
CA PRO A 3 -13.55 19.66 25.16
C PRO A 3 -12.69 18.48 24.70
N GLU A 4 -12.00 17.80 25.62
CA GLU A 4 -11.15 16.66 25.31
C GLU A 4 -12.00 15.45 24.89
N THR A 5 -13.01 15.10 25.70
CA THR A 5 -14.02 14.09 25.33
C THR A 5 -14.70 14.38 23.98
N ALA A 6 -15.02 15.65 23.70
CA ALA A 6 -15.65 16.03 22.43
C ALA A 6 -14.71 15.82 21.23
N ALA A 7 -13.43 16.15 21.37
CA ALA A 7 -12.43 15.94 20.32
C ALA A 7 -12.23 14.43 20.03
N GLU A 8 -12.23 13.60 21.07
CA GLU A 8 -12.14 12.14 20.92
C GLU A 8 -13.36 11.55 20.20
N GLN A 9 -14.57 11.97 20.58
CA GLN A 9 -15.81 11.54 19.91
C GLN A 9 -15.84 11.98 18.46
N PHE A 10 -15.43 13.22 18.17
CA PHE A 10 -15.35 13.72 16.80
C PHE A 10 -14.38 12.88 15.95
N ARG A 11 -13.18 12.59 16.48
CA ARG A 11 -12.20 11.73 15.82
C ARG A 11 -12.78 10.34 15.56
N PHE A 12 -13.46 9.74 16.54
CA PHE A 12 -14.08 8.43 16.38
C PHE A 12 -15.13 8.41 15.26
N VAL A 13 -16.00 9.43 15.21
CA VAL A 13 -17.00 9.58 14.14
C VAL A 13 -16.34 9.76 12.78
N GLN A 14 -15.26 10.54 12.70
CA GLN A 14 -14.51 10.73 11.46
C GLN A 14 -13.89 9.40 10.98
N GLN A 15 -13.27 8.63 11.88
CA GLN A 15 -12.67 7.34 11.55
C GLN A 15 -13.73 6.32 11.08
N ALA A 16 -14.88 6.29 11.74
CA ALA A 16 -16.00 5.46 11.32
C ALA A 16 -16.52 5.86 9.93
N TYR A 17 -16.63 7.16 9.65
CA TYR A 17 -17.02 7.67 8.34
C TYR A 17 -16.02 7.27 7.25
N GLU A 18 -14.71 7.43 7.48
CA GLU A 18 -13.67 7.03 6.52
C GLU A 18 -13.76 5.54 6.16
N CYS A 19 -13.92 4.68 7.17
CA CYS A 19 -14.06 3.24 6.96
C CYS A 19 -15.36 2.88 6.23
N LEU A 20 -16.50 3.47 6.62
CA LEU A 20 -17.82 3.12 6.07
C LEU A 20 -18.10 3.76 4.70
N SER A 21 -17.40 4.84 4.34
CA SER A 21 -17.56 5.52 3.06
C SER A 21 -16.73 4.90 1.93
N ASP A 22 -15.63 4.21 2.23
CA ASP A 22 -14.87 3.43 1.25
C ASP A 22 -15.43 2.00 1.14
N PRO A 23 -16.01 1.58 -0.01
CA PRO A 23 -16.59 0.25 -0.16
C PRO A 23 -15.62 -0.90 0.12
N THR A 24 -14.34 -0.70 -0.15
CA THR A 24 -13.30 -1.72 0.05
C THR A 24 -12.97 -1.85 1.52
N GLU A 25 -12.79 -0.72 2.21
CA GLU A 25 -12.50 -0.72 3.65
C GLU A 25 -13.71 -1.21 4.45
N ARG A 26 -14.93 -0.86 4.02
CA ARG A 26 -16.17 -1.36 4.62
C ARG A 26 -16.32 -2.87 4.46
N GLN A 27 -16.13 -3.39 3.24
CA GLN A 27 -16.22 -4.84 3.01
C GLN A 27 -15.21 -5.57 3.89
N TRP A 28 -13.98 -5.08 3.94
CA TRP A 28 -12.94 -5.66 4.77
C TRP A 28 -13.31 -5.61 6.26
N TYR A 29 -13.85 -4.48 6.75
CA TYR A 29 -14.34 -4.38 8.11
C TYR A 29 -15.44 -5.40 8.40
N ASP A 30 -16.43 -5.53 7.51
CA ASP A 30 -17.54 -6.47 7.68
C ASP A 30 -17.04 -7.94 7.71
N GLU A 31 -16.05 -8.29 6.89
CA GLU A 31 -15.41 -9.62 6.88
C GLU A 31 -14.63 -9.94 8.17
N HIS A 32 -14.07 -8.92 8.84
CA HIS A 32 -13.20 -9.09 10.02
C HIS A 32 -13.85 -8.62 11.33
N ARG A 33 -15.09 -8.12 11.27
CA ARG A 33 -15.80 -7.47 12.38
C ARG A 33 -15.83 -8.32 13.64
N ASP A 34 -16.21 -9.58 13.50
CA ASP A 34 -16.42 -10.46 14.65
C ASP A 34 -15.11 -10.72 15.38
N ALA A 35 -14.01 -10.84 14.65
CA ALA A 35 -12.69 -11.05 15.23
C ALA A 35 -12.14 -9.77 15.88
N ILE A 36 -12.45 -8.59 15.33
CA ILE A 36 -12.18 -7.29 15.98
C ILE A 36 -12.98 -7.16 17.30
N LEU A 37 -14.28 -7.51 17.28
CA LEU A 37 -15.19 -7.34 18.42
C LEU A 37 -15.03 -8.38 19.52
N ALA A 38 -14.57 -9.58 19.20
CA ALA A 38 -14.24 -10.61 20.19
C ALA A 38 -13.09 -10.21 21.13
N GLY A 39 -12.58 -8.98 21.01
CA GLY A 39 -11.41 -8.50 21.72
C GLY A 39 -10.22 -9.35 21.33
N TRP A 40 -9.97 -9.41 20.01
CA TRP A 40 -8.99 -10.26 19.31
C TRP A 40 -8.06 -11.01 20.27
N SER A 41 -8.59 -12.07 20.86
CA SER A 41 -7.76 -13.00 21.62
C SER A 41 -6.94 -13.75 20.59
N SER A 42 -5.73 -14.14 20.95
CA SER A 42 -4.88 -15.09 20.24
C SER A 42 -5.55 -16.49 20.06
N SER A 43 -6.85 -16.57 19.79
CA SER A 43 -7.67 -17.76 19.94
C SER A 43 -8.37 -18.07 18.62
N GLY A 44 -7.55 -18.42 17.64
CA GLY A 44 -8.00 -19.12 16.42
C GLY A 44 -7.11 -20.30 16.06
N ASN A 45 -6.01 -20.51 16.78
CA ASN A 45 -5.08 -21.61 16.54
C ASN A 45 -4.68 -22.19 17.90
N ASP A 46 -5.10 -23.42 18.19
CA ASP A 46 -4.74 -24.16 19.41
C ASP A 46 -3.25 -24.55 19.45
N ASN A 47 -2.46 -24.14 18.43
CA ASN A 47 -1.03 -24.34 18.37
C ASN A 47 -0.27 -23.12 18.93
N PRO A 48 0.27 -23.18 20.17
CA PRO A 48 1.00 -22.07 20.79
C PRO A 48 2.27 -21.69 20.01
N ASN A 49 2.87 -22.60 19.22
CA ASN A 49 4.08 -22.28 18.45
C ASN A 49 3.81 -21.45 17.19
N ALA A 50 2.60 -21.53 16.61
CA ALA A 50 2.22 -20.70 15.47
C ALA A 50 1.93 -19.25 15.91
N HIS A 51 1.53 -19.06 17.17
CA HIS A 51 1.20 -17.76 17.74
C HIS A 51 2.39 -16.80 17.78
N ASP A 52 3.56 -17.30 18.13
CA ASP A 52 4.77 -16.48 18.22
C ASP A 52 5.29 -16.03 16.84
N MET A 53 4.91 -16.72 15.76
CA MET A 53 5.39 -16.42 14.39
C MET A 53 4.43 -15.52 13.60
N LEU A 54 3.13 -15.53 13.92
CA LEU A 54 2.09 -14.86 13.14
C LEU A 54 1.53 -13.64 13.88
N PHE A 55 2.18 -12.50 13.70
CA PHE A 55 1.65 -11.22 14.21
C PHE A 55 0.33 -10.84 13.52
N GLN A 56 -0.71 -10.55 14.29
CA GLN A 56 -2.05 -10.26 13.76
C GLN A 56 -2.19 -8.82 13.31
N VAL A 57 -2.39 -8.60 12.02
CA VAL A 57 -2.38 -7.26 11.40
C VAL A 57 -3.76 -6.60 11.32
N VAL A 58 -4.82 -7.40 11.37
CA VAL A 58 -6.22 -6.97 11.25
C VAL A 58 -6.54 -5.81 12.22
N PRO A 59 -6.18 -5.85 13.51
CA PRO A 59 -6.49 -4.75 14.44
C PRO A 59 -5.86 -3.40 14.05
N PHE A 60 -4.84 -3.40 13.18
CA PHE A 60 -4.10 -2.22 12.76
C PHE A 60 -4.55 -1.67 11.40
N MET A 61 -5.62 -2.20 10.82
CA MET A 61 -6.21 -1.73 9.56
C MET A 61 -7.47 -0.88 9.79
N TYR A 62 -7.51 -0.17 10.92
CA TYR A 62 -8.56 0.78 11.27
C TYR A 62 -7.93 2.09 11.74
N ALA A 63 -8.46 3.22 11.31
CA ALA A 63 -7.86 4.53 11.59
C ALA A 63 -7.80 4.90 13.08
N GLY A 64 -8.55 4.21 13.94
CA GLY A 64 -8.49 4.36 15.40
C GLY A 64 -7.36 3.61 16.10
N CYS A 65 -6.54 2.83 15.40
CA CYS A 65 -5.39 2.15 16.00
C CYS A 65 -4.20 3.10 16.27
N PHE A 66 -4.26 4.36 15.81
CA PHE A 66 -3.26 5.39 16.05
C PHE A 66 -3.90 6.77 16.35
N ARG A 67 -3.10 7.68 16.92
CA ARG A 67 -3.49 9.03 17.31
C ARG A 67 -2.62 10.05 16.59
N GLY A 68 -3.16 10.62 15.51
CA GLY A 68 -2.44 11.63 14.73
C GLY A 68 -1.20 11.07 14.03
N PHE A 69 -0.43 11.97 13.42
CA PHE A 69 0.74 11.64 12.61
C PHE A 69 2.04 12.11 13.27
N GLY A 70 2.15 11.93 14.58
CA GLY A 70 3.38 12.16 15.33
C GLY A 70 4.22 10.90 15.46
N ASP A 71 5.45 11.08 15.97
CA ASP A 71 6.37 10.00 16.34
C ASP A 71 6.21 9.58 17.81
N ASP A 72 5.32 10.23 18.55
CA ASP A 72 4.98 9.94 19.94
C ASP A 72 4.26 8.59 20.10
N ASP A 73 4.16 8.13 21.34
CA ASP A 73 3.55 6.86 21.67
C ASP A 73 2.08 6.82 21.24
N GLY A 74 1.77 5.88 20.36
CA GLY A 74 0.44 5.74 19.75
C GLY A 74 0.23 6.63 18.51
N GLY A 75 1.19 7.46 18.11
CA GLY A 75 1.18 8.15 16.82
C GLY A 75 1.35 7.18 15.64
N PHE A 76 0.90 7.59 14.45
CA PHE A 76 0.93 6.78 13.23
C PHE A 76 2.30 6.12 12.99
N TYR A 77 3.39 6.88 13.11
CA TYR A 77 4.72 6.37 12.81
C TYR A 77 5.21 5.36 13.85
N ALA A 78 4.94 5.60 15.13
CA ALA A 78 5.30 4.67 16.20
C ALA A 78 4.52 3.35 16.10
N VAL A 79 3.20 3.44 15.88
CA VAL A 79 2.33 2.26 15.74
C VAL A 79 2.78 1.39 14.58
N TYR A 80 2.92 1.95 13.37
CA TYR A 80 3.22 1.13 12.20
C TYR A 80 4.67 0.66 12.16
N ARG A 81 5.64 1.43 12.69
CA ARG A 81 6.99 0.93 12.89
C ARG A 81 7.00 -0.32 13.76
N SER A 82 6.24 -0.31 14.86
CA SER A 82 6.10 -1.47 15.74
C SER A 82 5.41 -2.64 15.03
N VAL A 83 4.30 -2.40 14.33
CA VAL A 83 3.56 -3.45 13.61
C VAL A 83 4.45 -4.17 12.59
N PHE A 84 5.16 -3.41 11.75
CA PHE A 84 6.03 -4.01 10.72
C PHE A 84 7.24 -4.73 11.32
N ASP A 85 7.80 -4.23 12.43
CA ASP A 85 8.84 -4.95 13.16
C ASP A 85 8.31 -6.29 13.69
N HIS A 86 7.13 -6.34 14.33
CA HIS A 86 6.56 -7.61 14.81
C HIS A 86 6.29 -8.61 13.67
N ILE A 87 5.81 -8.15 12.51
CA ILE A 87 5.64 -9.02 11.34
C ILE A 87 6.99 -9.59 10.90
N TYR A 88 8.02 -8.75 10.83
CA TYR A 88 9.36 -9.16 10.46
C TYR A 88 9.96 -10.16 11.47
N GLN A 89 9.86 -9.88 12.78
CA GLN A 89 10.39 -10.75 13.82
C GLN A 89 9.69 -12.12 13.83
N GLY A 90 8.37 -12.16 13.66
CA GLY A 90 7.61 -13.41 13.58
C GLY A 90 8.04 -14.28 12.40
N GLU A 91 8.17 -13.68 11.22
CA GLU A 91 8.65 -14.38 10.02
C GLU A 91 10.13 -14.80 10.12
N ALA A 92 11.00 -13.95 10.66
CA ALA A 92 12.41 -14.27 10.88
C ALA A 92 12.57 -15.43 11.89
N THR A 93 11.74 -15.47 12.92
CA THR A 93 11.73 -16.54 13.92
C THR A 93 11.28 -17.85 13.29
N GLY A 94 10.15 -17.84 12.57
CA GLY A 94 9.62 -19.05 11.96
C GLY A 94 10.53 -19.63 10.88
N THR A 95 11.08 -18.80 9.99
CA THR A 95 12.04 -19.27 8.97
C THR A 95 13.30 -19.87 9.58
N ARG A 96 13.82 -19.32 10.70
CA ARG A 96 14.95 -19.90 11.44
C ARG A 96 14.61 -21.26 12.04
N VAL A 97 13.44 -21.39 12.68
CA VAL A 97 12.96 -22.65 13.26
C VAL A 97 12.79 -23.71 12.18
N GLU A 98 12.31 -23.32 11.00
CA GLU A 98 12.10 -24.21 9.86
C GLU A 98 13.39 -24.55 9.08
N GLY A 99 14.52 -23.90 9.41
CA GLY A 99 15.79 -24.09 8.70
C GLY A 99 15.77 -23.56 7.25
N SER A 100 14.87 -22.63 6.93
CA SER A 100 14.77 -22.00 5.62
C SER A 100 15.63 -20.74 5.57
N ALA A 101 16.40 -20.55 4.50
CA ALA A 101 17.08 -19.28 4.24
C ALA A 101 16.03 -18.18 4.10
N SER A 102 16.12 -17.15 4.94
CA SER A 102 15.12 -16.09 4.97
C SER A 102 15.25 -15.24 3.69
N ALA A 103 14.25 -15.36 2.82
CA ALA A 103 14.08 -14.45 1.68
C ALA A 103 13.80 -13.00 2.14
N LEU A 104 13.73 -12.72 3.44
CA LEU A 104 13.29 -11.45 4.03
C LEU A 104 14.46 -10.54 4.41
N GLU A 105 15.69 -10.86 4.01
CA GLU A 105 16.87 -10.03 4.25
C GLU A 105 16.68 -8.60 3.70
N PHE A 106 15.95 -8.47 2.59
CA PHE A 106 15.60 -7.17 2.02
C PHE A 106 14.60 -6.36 2.88
N LEU A 107 13.77 -7.03 3.71
CA LEU A 107 12.87 -6.35 4.65
C LEU A 107 13.62 -5.81 5.86
N ALA A 108 14.71 -6.46 6.28
CA ALA A 108 15.52 -6.02 7.42
C ALA A 108 16.13 -4.62 7.19
N ALA A 109 16.43 -4.29 5.94
CA ALA A 109 16.95 -2.98 5.54
C ALA A 109 15.84 -1.95 5.25
N ALA A 110 14.58 -2.37 5.24
CA ALA A 110 13.42 -1.57 4.88
C ALA A 110 12.73 -1.02 6.13
N ASP A 111 13.37 -0.06 6.79
CA ASP A 111 12.83 0.63 7.97
C ASP A 111 11.66 1.56 7.60
N PHE A 112 10.61 1.56 8.44
CA PHE A 112 9.47 2.46 8.29
C PHE A 112 9.84 3.92 8.58
N GLY A 113 10.82 4.12 9.46
CA GLY A 113 11.33 5.43 9.83
C GLY A 113 10.40 6.24 10.74
N THR A 114 10.48 7.56 10.59
CA THR A 114 9.81 8.58 11.40
C THR A 114 9.06 9.59 10.51
N SER A 115 8.36 10.54 11.13
CA SER A 115 7.67 11.62 10.41
C SER A 115 8.59 12.44 9.48
N THR A 116 9.88 12.51 9.80
CA THR A 116 10.89 13.32 9.09
C THR A 116 11.79 12.49 8.17
N SER A 117 11.52 11.20 7.96
CA SER A 117 12.34 10.35 7.09
C SER A 117 12.36 10.86 5.65
N ALA A 118 13.54 10.78 5.03
CA ALA A 118 13.72 11.13 3.63
C ALA A 118 12.89 10.22 2.72
N TRP A 119 12.44 10.76 1.58
CA TRP A 119 11.63 10.01 0.61
C TRP A 119 12.30 8.71 0.15
N THR A 120 13.63 8.65 0.08
CA THR A 120 14.36 7.43 -0.28
C THR A 120 14.08 6.29 0.70
N THR A 121 14.12 6.55 2.01
CA THR A 121 13.78 5.56 3.04
C THR A 121 12.33 5.11 2.91
N VAL A 122 11.40 6.07 2.75
CA VAL A 122 9.96 5.78 2.60
C VAL A 122 9.69 4.95 1.35
N ALA A 123 10.33 5.28 0.22
CA ALA A 123 10.19 4.54 -1.03
C ALA A 123 10.75 3.12 -0.93
N THR A 124 11.94 2.96 -0.33
CA THR A 124 12.55 1.64 -0.10
C THR A 124 11.68 0.79 0.81
N PHE A 125 11.12 1.37 1.87
CA PHE A 125 10.16 0.70 2.75
C PHE A 125 8.98 0.12 1.96
N TYR A 126 8.23 0.96 1.25
CA TYR A 126 7.03 0.51 0.56
C TYR A 126 7.37 -0.45 -0.58
N GLN A 127 8.47 -0.24 -1.32
CA GLN A 127 8.89 -1.16 -2.37
C GLN A 127 9.13 -2.57 -1.81
N ALA A 128 9.79 -2.66 -0.65
CA ALA A 128 10.07 -3.93 0.01
C ALA A 128 8.76 -4.59 0.48
N TRP A 129 7.96 -3.87 1.28
CA TRP A 129 6.75 -4.43 1.88
C TRP A 129 5.62 -4.71 0.89
N GLU A 130 5.53 -3.99 -0.22
CA GLU A 130 4.60 -4.32 -1.32
C GLU A 130 4.94 -5.65 -2.02
N SER A 131 6.19 -6.09 -1.91
CA SER A 131 6.67 -7.39 -2.40
C SER A 131 6.69 -8.49 -1.34
N PHE A 132 6.10 -8.23 -0.16
CA PHE A 132 6.08 -9.19 0.94
C PHE A 132 5.48 -10.54 0.51
N ALA A 133 6.19 -11.61 0.86
CA ALA A 133 5.70 -12.97 0.77
C ALA A 133 6.23 -13.75 1.98
N SER A 134 5.32 -14.34 2.75
CA SER A 134 5.68 -15.12 3.93
C SER A 134 6.69 -16.23 3.59
N GLY A 135 7.75 -16.34 4.39
CA GLY A 135 8.78 -17.37 4.26
C GLY A 135 8.38 -18.71 4.87
N LEU A 136 7.34 -18.72 5.69
CA LEU A 136 6.92 -19.86 6.49
C LEU A 136 6.38 -21.02 5.63
N ASN A 137 6.48 -22.24 6.17
CA ASN A 137 6.06 -23.48 5.52
C ASN A 137 4.59 -23.85 5.80
N TYR A 138 3.99 -23.29 6.86
CA TYR A 138 2.60 -23.51 7.29
C TYR A 138 2.25 -24.96 7.64
N SER A 139 3.22 -25.76 8.05
CA SER A 139 3.01 -27.18 8.40
C SER A 139 2.03 -27.41 9.55
N TRP A 140 1.77 -26.39 10.38
CA TRP A 140 0.75 -26.44 11.43
C TRP A 140 -0.69 -26.38 10.91
N GLU A 141 -0.89 -26.06 9.63
CA GLU A 141 -2.20 -26.08 8.95
C GLU A 141 -2.54 -27.46 8.37
N ASP A 142 -1.71 -28.48 8.64
CA ASP A 142 -1.94 -29.84 8.15
C ASP A 142 -3.06 -30.51 8.95
N ASP A 143 -4.24 -30.70 8.32
CA ASP A 143 -5.38 -31.39 8.92
C ASP A 143 -5.19 -32.91 9.08
N TYR A 144 -4.30 -33.51 8.28
CA TYR A 144 -4.12 -34.96 8.20
C TYR A 144 -2.69 -35.38 8.51
N ASP A 145 -2.50 -36.38 9.39
CA ASP A 145 -1.23 -37.11 9.47
C ASP A 145 -1.15 -38.13 8.34
N VAL A 146 -0.31 -37.82 7.34
CA VAL A 146 -0.06 -38.64 6.16
C VAL A 146 0.47 -40.04 6.51
N LYS A 147 1.05 -40.24 7.70
CA LYS A 147 1.54 -41.54 8.18
C LYS A 147 0.41 -42.51 8.53
N GLU A 148 -0.76 -42.00 8.86
CA GLU A 148 -1.94 -42.81 9.22
C GLU A 148 -2.70 -43.32 7.98
N ALA A 149 -2.25 -42.95 6.77
CA ALA A 149 -2.94 -43.31 5.54
C ALA A 149 -2.98 -44.83 5.29
N PRO A 150 -4.17 -45.44 5.11
CA PRO A 150 -4.33 -46.89 4.95
C PRO A 150 -3.81 -47.42 3.60
N ASN A 151 -3.64 -46.56 2.60
CA ASN A 151 -3.07 -46.92 1.31
C ASN A 151 -2.53 -45.69 0.56
N ARG A 152 -1.80 -45.94 -0.52
CA ARG A 152 -1.18 -44.89 -1.36
C ARG A 152 -2.18 -43.87 -1.92
N ARG A 153 -3.42 -44.29 -2.23
CA ARG A 153 -4.43 -43.38 -2.80
C ARG A 153 -4.90 -42.39 -1.73
N VAL A 154 -5.17 -42.88 -0.52
CA VAL A 154 -5.56 -42.04 0.62
C VAL A 154 -4.42 -41.12 1.03
N ARG A 155 -3.18 -41.64 1.06
CA ARG A 155 -1.97 -40.85 1.36
C ARG A 155 -1.83 -39.63 0.46
N ARG A 156 -2.04 -39.82 -0.85
CA ARG A 156 -2.01 -38.73 -1.84
C ARG A 156 -3.13 -37.71 -1.63
N ALA A 157 -4.34 -38.17 -1.31
CA ALA A 157 -5.46 -37.29 -1.03
C ALA A 157 -5.20 -36.44 0.23
N MET A 158 -4.63 -37.03 1.28
CA MET A 158 -4.18 -36.33 2.49
C MET A 158 -3.09 -35.30 2.18
N GLU A 159 -2.04 -35.69 1.43
CA GLU A 159 -0.97 -34.76 1.01
C GLU A 159 -1.50 -33.58 0.17
N GLU A 160 -2.50 -33.84 -0.69
CA GLU A 160 -3.15 -32.80 -1.49
C GLU A 160 -4.01 -31.86 -0.64
N ALA A 161 -4.78 -32.41 0.32
CA ALA A 161 -5.56 -31.61 1.26
C ALA A 161 -4.67 -30.70 2.12
N ASN A 162 -3.61 -31.26 2.74
CA ASN A 162 -2.66 -30.47 3.53
C ASN A 162 -2.01 -29.38 2.68
N ARG A 163 -1.50 -29.71 1.49
CA ARG A 163 -0.91 -28.71 0.59
C ARG A 163 -1.89 -27.61 0.20
N LYS A 164 -3.18 -27.92 0.04
CA LYS A 164 -4.22 -26.92 -0.22
C LYS A 164 -4.45 -26.03 1.00
N ALA A 165 -4.53 -26.59 2.21
CA ALA A 165 -4.66 -25.86 3.46
C ALA A 165 -3.49 -24.89 3.67
N ARG A 166 -2.25 -25.38 3.59
CA ARG A 166 -1.04 -24.56 3.68
C ARG A 166 -1.00 -23.43 2.65
N LYS A 167 -1.38 -23.72 1.40
CA LYS A 167 -1.44 -22.70 0.34
C LYS A 167 -2.51 -21.65 0.63
N ALA A 168 -3.66 -22.04 1.17
CA ALA A 168 -4.73 -21.11 1.53
C ALA A 168 -4.31 -20.19 2.68
N ALA A 169 -3.75 -20.75 3.76
CA ALA A 169 -3.25 -19.98 4.90
C ALA A 169 -2.13 -18.99 4.50
N LYS A 170 -1.16 -19.45 3.70
CA LYS A 170 -0.10 -18.58 3.17
C LYS A 170 -0.64 -17.46 2.29
N LYS A 171 -1.67 -17.75 1.48
CA LYS A 171 -2.33 -16.73 0.67
C LYS A 171 -3.01 -15.69 1.56
N ALA A 172 -3.79 -16.13 2.55
CA ALA A 172 -4.48 -15.24 3.49
C ALA A 172 -3.49 -14.32 4.20
N ARG A 173 -2.37 -14.86 4.73
CA ARG A 173 -1.31 -14.06 5.34
C ARG A 173 -0.76 -12.97 4.42
N ASN A 174 -0.46 -13.31 3.17
CA ASN A 174 0.08 -12.36 2.20
C ASN A 174 -0.96 -11.31 1.81
N ASP A 175 -2.23 -11.71 1.67
CA ASP A 175 -3.33 -10.79 1.39
C ASP A 175 -3.50 -9.79 2.55
N ASP A 176 -3.48 -10.25 3.80
CA ASP A 176 -3.61 -9.43 5.00
C ASP A 176 -2.46 -8.42 5.14
N VAL A 177 -1.21 -8.87 5.01
CA VAL A 177 -0.05 -7.97 5.06
C VAL A 177 -0.07 -7.00 3.89
N GLY A 178 -0.42 -7.46 2.68
CA GLY A 178 -0.56 -6.59 1.52
C GLY A 178 -1.67 -5.55 1.69
N ALA A 179 -2.78 -5.92 2.32
CA ALA A 179 -3.88 -5.00 2.61
C ALA A 179 -3.47 -3.97 3.68
N LEU A 180 -2.75 -4.39 4.73
CA LEU A 180 -2.12 -3.49 5.70
C LEU A 180 -1.20 -2.48 5.00
N VAL A 181 -0.30 -2.93 4.12
CA VAL A 181 0.63 -2.03 3.41
C VAL A 181 -0.12 -0.98 2.60
N ARG A 182 -1.17 -1.37 1.87
CA ARG A 182 -2.02 -0.41 1.12
C ARG A 182 -2.73 0.56 2.06
N PHE A 183 -3.27 0.07 3.17
CA PHE A 183 -3.94 0.89 4.18
C PHE A 183 -3.01 1.98 4.73
N VAL A 184 -1.79 1.59 5.13
CA VAL A 184 -0.78 2.50 5.67
C VAL A 184 -0.32 3.49 4.61
N LYS A 185 0.02 3.01 3.40
CA LYS A 185 0.52 3.86 2.29
C LYS A 185 -0.47 4.93 1.88
N LYS A 186 -1.78 4.63 1.88
CA LYS A 186 -2.86 5.57 1.57
C LYS A 186 -2.93 6.73 2.58
N ARG A 187 -2.57 6.46 3.84
CA ARG A 187 -2.69 7.40 4.97
C ARG A 187 -1.39 8.09 5.35
N ASP A 188 -0.24 7.60 4.88
CA ASP A 188 1.07 8.16 5.20
C ASP A 188 1.23 9.57 4.63
N PRO A 189 1.35 10.62 5.48
CA PRO A 189 1.50 12.00 5.03
C PRO A 189 2.73 12.21 4.14
N ARG A 190 3.80 11.43 4.34
CA ARG A 190 5.04 11.51 3.54
C ARG A 190 4.77 11.07 2.10
N VAL A 191 3.91 10.07 1.91
CA VAL A 191 3.47 9.57 0.60
C VAL A 191 2.52 10.56 -0.07
N GLN A 192 1.56 11.09 0.68
CA GLN A 192 0.62 12.09 0.17
C GLN A 192 1.35 13.35 -0.31
N ALA A 193 2.26 13.90 0.50
CA ALA A 193 3.08 15.05 0.13
C ALA A 193 3.89 14.79 -1.15
N ARG A 194 4.45 13.58 -1.30
CA ARG A 194 5.19 13.22 -2.52
C ARG A 194 4.28 13.14 -3.74
N LEU A 195 3.10 12.53 -3.60
CA LEU A 195 2.13 12.43 -4.67
C LEU A 195 1.69 13.81 -5.16
N GLU A 196 1.40 14.73 -4.24
CA GLU A 196 1.07 16.11 -4.54
C GLU A 196 2.19 16.84 -5.28
N GLN A 197 3.44 16.70 -4.82
CA GLN A 197 4.61 17.27 -5.51
C GLN A 197 4.74 16.77 -6.95
N VAL A 198 4.59 15.46 -7.16
CA VAL A 198 4.68 14.84 -8.49
C VAL A 198 3.55 15.33 -9.39
N GLN A 199 2.31 15.37 -8.87
CA GLN A 199 1.16 15.88 -9.62
C GLN A 199 1.27 17.38 -9.94
N ALA A 200 1.82 18.19 -9.03
CA ALA A 200 2.09 19.60 -9.28
C ALA A 200 3.12 19.79 -10.39
N ALA A 201 4.23 19.03 -10.35
CA ALA A 201 5.25 19.06 -11.39
C ALA A 201 4.70 18.64 -12.77
N GLN A 202 3.89 17.58 -12.82
CA GLN A 202 3.22 17.13 -14.04
C GLN A 202 2.27 18.19 -14.61
N ARG A 203 1.44 18.81 -13.76
CA ARG A 203 0.54 19.90 -14.17
C ARG A 203 1.30 21.11 -14.71
N ALA A 204 2.41 21.49 -14.06
CA ALA A 204 3.26 22.58 -14.52
C ALA A 204 3.88 22.26 -15.90
N GLN A 205 4.41 21.05 -16.09
CA GLN A 205 4.99 20.63 -17.36
C GLN A 205 3.94 20.57 -18.48
N GLU A 206 2.73 20.10 -18.18
CA GLU A 206 1.64 20.08 -19.14
C GLU A 206 1.20 21.51 -19.53
N GLN A 207 1.17 22.44 -18.56
CA GLN A 207 0.85 23.83 -18.82
C GLN A 207 1.88 24.48 -19.74
N VAL A 208 3.18 24.29 -19.48
CA VAL A 208 4.27 24.76 -20.35
C VAL A 208 4.08 24.22 -21.77
N ARG A 209 3.81 22.92 -21.93
CA ARG A 209 3.58 22.31 -23.24
C ARG A 209 2.36 22.89 -23.97
N LYS A 210 1.28 23.19 -23.24
CA LYS A 210 0.07 23.83 -23.81
C LYS A 210 0.38 25.26 -24.27
N ASP A 211 1.11 26.02 -23.45
CA ASP A 211 1.49 27.40 -23.77
C ASP A 211 2.42 27.45 -24.98
N GLU A 212 3.41 26.57 -25.07
CA GLU A 212 4.28 26.42 -26.25
C GLU A 212 3.49 26.10 -27.53
N GLN A 213 2.49 25.20 -27.45
CA GLN A 213 1.62 24.90 -28.59
C GLN A 213 0.78 26.10 -29.01
N VAL A 214 0.24 26.87 -28.06
CA VAL A 214 -0.51 28.10 -28.35
C VAL A 214 0.39 29.14 -29.00
N GLN A 215 1.60 29.34 -28.48
CA GLN A 215 2.57 30.28 -29.06
C GLN A 215 2.99 29.87 -30.47
N ARG A 216 3.27 28.57 -30.68
CA ARG A 216 3.61 28.04 -32.01
C ARG A 216 2.47 28.22 -33.02
N LYS A 217 1.21 28.03 -32.59
CA LYS A 217 0.03 28.29 -33.44
C LYS A 217 -0.10 29.77 -33.78
N LYS A 218 0.10 30.68 -32.82
CA LYS A 218 0.08 32.13 -33.05
C LYS A 218 1.18 32.55 -34.03
N GLN A 219 2.41 32.10 -33.82
CA GLN A 219 3.53 32.38 -34.71
C GLN A 219 3.29 31.84 -36.13
N ALA A 220 2.77 30.62 -36.26
CA ALA A 220 2.44 30.04 -37.56
C ALA A 220 1.31 30.82 -38.28
N GLN A 221 0.35 31.37 -37.52
CA GLN A 221 -0.70 32.21 -38.09
C GLN A 221 -0.15 33.55 -38.56
N GLN A 222 0.67 34.22 -37.73
CA GLN A 222 1.34 35.47 -38.10
C GLN A 222 2.21 35.30 -39.35
N ALA A 223 3.04 34.26 -39.40
CA ALA A 223 3.86 33.97 -40.58
C ALA A 223 3.04 33.72 -41.86
N ARG A 224 1.82 33.13 -41.73
CA ARG A 224 0.90 32.96 -42.87
C ARG A 224 0.29 34.30 -43.31
N GLU A 225 -0.05 35.17 -42.38
CA GLU A 225 -0.57 36.51 -42.68
C GLU A 225 0.49 37.38 -43.35
N ASP A 226 1.72 37.38 -42.83
CA ASP A 226 2.87 38.09 -43.39
C ASP A 226 3.19 37.61 -44.81
N TRP A 227 3.20 36.29 -45.03
CA TRP A 227 3.41 35.71 -46.36
C TRP A 227 2.35 36.14 -47.38
N LYS A 228 1.07 36.19 -46.97
CA LYS A 228 -0.02 36.67 -47.84
C LYS A 228 0.15 38.15 -48.21
N LEU A 229 0.55 38.98 -47.24
CA LEU A 229 0.75 40.41 -47.47
C LEU A 229 1.92 40.64 -48.44
N GLN A 230 3.04 39.94 -48.25
CA GLN A 230 4.18 40.00 -49.17
C GLN A 230 3.81 39.54 -50.58
N ALA A 231 3.03 38.47 -50.72
CA ALA A 231 2.56 37.99 -52.01
C ALA A 231 1.70 39.05 -52.75
N GLN A 232 0.79 39.73 -52.03
CA GLN A 232 -0.03 40.81 -52.61
C GLN A 232 0.82 42.01 -53.03
N GLN A 233 1.78 42.42 -52.22
CA GLN A 233 2.69 43.51 -52.55
C GLN A 233 3.53 43.20 -53.80
N ASN A 234 4.07 41.98 -53.90
CA ASN A 234 4.84 41.54 -55.05
C ASN A 234 3.99 41.53 -56.34
N MET A 235 2.74 41.05 -56.28
CA MET A 235 1.82 41.11 -57.43
C MET A 235 1.55 42.57 -57.86
N ALA A 236 1.23 43.45 -56.91
CA ALA A 236 0.98 44.86 -57.21
C ALA A 236 2.19 45.57 -57.83
N GLN A 237 3.41 45.23 -57.40
CA GLN A 237 4.63 45.77 -58.01
C GLN A 237 4.86 45.26 -59.43
N GLN A 238 4.53 44.00 -59.73
CA GLN A 238 4.63 43.46 -61.09
C GLN A 238 3.62 44.10 -62.04
N ASP A 239 2.38 44.31 -61.59
CA ASP A 239 1.35 44.99 -62.39
C ASP A 239 1.70 46.46 -62.65
N PHE A 240 2.34 47.14 -61.69
CA PHE A 240 2.82 48.51 -61.86
C PHE A 240 3.97 48.63 -62.88
N PHE A 241 4.77 47.58 -63.06
CA PHE A 241 5.91 47.58 -64.00
C PHE A 241 5.51 47.19 -65.44
N LEU A 242 4.28 46.73 -65.64
CA LEU A 242 3.73 46.31 -66.93
C LEU A 242 2.82 47.37 -67.58
N LEU A 243 2.62 48.52 -66.92
CA LEU A 243 1.94 49.72 -67.42
C LEU A 243 2.95 50.81 -67.82
#